data_AF-A0A6J1YBW1-F1
#
_entry.id   AF-A0A6J1YBW1-F1
#
_cell.length_a   1.000
_cell.length_b   1.000
_cell.length_c   1.000
_cell.angle_alpha   90.00
_cell.angle_beta   90.00
_cell.angle_gamma   90.00
#
_symmetry.space_group_name_H-M   'P 1'
#
loop_
_entity.id
_entity.type
_entity.pdbx_description
1 polymer ?
#
loop_
_entity_poly.entity_id
_entity_poly.type
_entity_poly.pdbx_seq_one_letter_code
_entity_poly.pdbx_strand_id
1 'polypeptide(L)'
;MFEQAQIQEFKEAFSCIDQNRDGIICKSDLRETYSQLGKVSVPEEELDAMLQEGKGPINFTVFLTLFGEKLNGTDPEEAILNAFRMFDPSGKGVVNKDEFKQLLLTQADKFSPAEVEQMFALTPMDLAGDVDYKSLCYIITHGDEKEE
;
A
#
# COMPACT_ATOMS: atom_id res chain seq x y z
N MET A 1 -10.85 -12.35 -0.20
CA MET A 1 -10.23 -13.56 -0.78
C MET A 1 -9.63 -13.13 -2.10
N PHE A 2 -8.35 -13.40 -2.33
CA PHE A 2 -7.64 -12.93 -3.52
C PHE A 2 -8.23 -13.49 -4.81
N GLU A 3 -8.24 -12.68 -5.86
CA GLU A 3 -8.58 -13.14 -7.21
C GLU A 3 -7.47 -14.02 -7.78
N GLN A 4 -7.79 -14.88 -8.76
CA GLN A 4 -6.77 -15.76 -9.35
C GLN A 4 -5.61 -14.99 -9.99
N ALA A 5 -5.87 -13.83 -10.58
CA ALA A 5 -4.83 -12.97 -11.14
C ALA A 5 -3.83 -12.51 -10.06
N GLN A 6 -4.35 -12.01 -8.93
CA GLN A 6 -3.54 -11.60 -7.78
C GLN A 6 -2.72 -12.76 -7.21
N ILE A 7 -3.31 -13.96 -7.09
CA ILE A 7 -2.59 -15.15 -6.62
C ILE A 7 -1.42 -15.49 -7.55
N GLN A 8 -1.60 -15.33 -8.86
CA GLN A 8 -0.55 -15.58 -9.85
C GLN A 8 0.58 -14.56 -9.72
N GLU A 9 0.25 -13.27 -9.59
CA GLU A 9 1.23 -12.20 -9.34
C GLU A 9 2.03 -12.44 -8.05
N PHE A 10 1.35 -12.81 -6.95
CA PHE A 10 2.03 -13.15 -5.70
C PHE A 10 2.96 -14.36 -5.85
N LYS A 11 2.58 -15.34 -6.67
CA LYS A 11 3.41 -16.53 -6.92
C LYS A 11 4.67 -16.17 -7.70
N GLU A 12 4.56 -15.27 -8.67
CA GLU A 12 5.70 -14.75 -9.43
C GLU A 12 6.61 -13.93 -8.52
N ALA A 13 6.06 -13.00 -7.73
CA ALA A 13 6.81 -12.24 -6.74
C ALA A 13 7.54 -13.14 -5.74
N PHE A 14 6.86 -14.15 -5.18
CA PHE A 14 7.46 -15.11 -4.26
C PHE A 14 8.63 -15.86 -4.90
N SER A 15 8.46 -16.30 -6.16
CA SER A 15 9.51 -17.02 -6.91
C SER A 15 10.71 -16.13 -7.25
N CYS A 16 10.50 -14.81 -7.37
CA CYS A 16 11.58 -13.84 -7.54
C CYS A 16 12.34 -13.59 -6.23
N ILE A 17 11.68 -13.69 -5.08
CA ILE A 17 12.32 -13.48 -3.77
C ILE A 17 13.07 -14.74 -3.34
N ASP A 18 12.45 -15.92 -3.46
CA ASP A 18 13.00 -17.24 -3.12
C ASP A 18 14.14 -17.65 -4.10
N GLN A 19 15.33 -17.08 -3.89
CA GLN A 19 16.49 -17.24 -4.78
C GLN A 19 16.97 -18.69 -4.85
N ASN A 20 16.98 -19.37 -3.70
CA ASN A 20 17.45 -20.75 -3.59
C ASN A 20 16.37 -21.78 -3.99
N ARG A 21 15.12 -21.36 -4.16
CA ARG A 21 13.95 -22.16 -4.55
C ARG A 21 13.62 -23.29 -3.59
N ASP A 22 13.88 -23.09 -2.30
CA ASP A 22 13.54 -24.07 -1.27
C ASP A 22 12.08 -23.93 -0.77
N GLY A 23 11.36 -22.92 -1.26
CA GLY A 23 9.97 -22.65 -0.94
C GLY A 23 9.77 -21.88 0.37
N ILE A 24 10.84 -21.34 0.97
CA ILE A 24 10.84 -20.57 2.21
C ILE A 24 11.71 -19.33 2.05
N ILE A 25 11.13 -18.14 2.23
CA ILE A 25 11.90 -16.90 2.23
C ILE A 25 12.71 -16.81 3.52
N CYS A 26 14.03 -16.71 3.39
CA CYS A 26 14.95 -16.51 4.50
C CYS A 26 15.78 -15.21 4.38
N LYS A 27 16.63 -14.94 5.37
CA LYS A 27 17.40 -13.68 5.45
C LYS A 27 18.34 -13.49 4.26
N SER A 28 18.91 -14.57 3.72
CA SER A 28 19.76 -14.47 2.52
C SER A 28 18.95 -14.10 1.28
N ASP A 29 17.76 -14.67 1.11
CA ASP A 29 16.87 -14.37 -0.02
C ASP A 29 16.46 -12.91 -0.04
N LEU A 30 16.07 -12.36 1.12
CA LEU A 30 15.77 -10.93 1.24
C LEU A 30 16.99 -10.07 0.93
N ARG A 31 18.16 -10.40 1.48
CA ARG A 31 19.40 -9.64 1.23
C ARG A 31 19.77 -9.64 -0.25
N GLU A 32 19.68 -10.78 -0.92
CA GLU A 32 19.94 -10.91 -2.34
C GLU A 32 18.92 -10.15 -3.18
N THR A 33 17.64 -10.23 -2.82
CA THR A 33 16.56 -9.48 -3.48
C THR A 33 16.81 -7.98 -3.40
N TYR A 34 17.12 -7.44 -2.21
CA TYR A 34 17.44 -6.01 -2.06
C TYR A 34 18.70 -5.60 -2.83
N SER A 35 19.71 -6.46 -2.86
CA SER A 35 20.92 -6.25 -3.67
C SER A 35 20.60 -6.16 -5.17
N GLN A 36 19.70 -7.02 -5.67
CA GLN A 36 19.23 -6.98 -7.07
C GLN A 36 18.44 -5.69 -7.39
N LEU A 37 17.74 -5.14 -6.40
CA LEU A 37 17.04 -3.85 -6.50
C LEU A 37 17.95 -2.63 -6.29
N GLY A 38 19.25 -2.83 -6.11
CA GLY A 38 20.24 -1.75 -5.93
C GLY A 38 20.36 -1.22 -4.49
N LYS A 39 19.58 -1.76 -3.53
CA LYS A 39 19.69 -1.44 -2.10
C LYS A 39 20.71 -2.38 -1.43
N VAL A 40 22.00 -2.04 -1.51
CA VAL A 40 23.10 -2.91 -1.07
C VAL A 40 23.32 -2.90 0.46
N SER A 41 22.72 -1.96 1.19
CA SER A 41 22.97 -1.76 2.63
C SER A 41 21.70 -1.75 3.49
N VAL A 42 20.85 -2.76 3.34
CA VAL A 42 19.69 -2.95 4.24
C VAL A 42 20.19 -3.42 5.62
N PRO A 43 19.84 -2.73 6.73
CA PRO A 43 20.22 -3.13 8.07
C PRO A 43 19.75 -4.54 8.41
N GLU A 44 20.58 -5.29 9.13
CA GLU A 44 20.22 -6.67 9.52
C GLU A 44 18.96 -6.74 10.39
N GLU A 45 18.75 -5.73 11.23
CA GLU A 45 17.58 -5.61 12.10
C GLU A 45 16.27 -5.46 11.30
N GLU A 46 16.32 -4.78 10.16
CA GLU A 46 15.16 -4.61 9.28
C GLU A 46 14.78 -5.93 8.61
N LEU A 47 15.79 -6.66 8.10
CA LEU A 47 15.56 -8.00 7.54
C LEU A 47 15.01 -8.98 8.58
N ASP A 48 15.51 -8.91 9.82
CA ASP A 48 14.99 -9.73 10.92
C ASP A 48 13.56 -9.35 11.28
N ALA A 49 13.23 -8.05 11.28
CA ALA A 49 11.88 -7.58 11.53
C ALA A 49 10.90 -8.07 10.46
N MET A 50 11.29 -8.04 9.18
CA MET A 50 10.47 -8.58 8.08
C MET A 50 10.20 -10.07 8.25
N LEU A 51 11.20 -10.86 8.65
CA LEU A 51 11.02 -12.29 8.89
C LEU A 51 10.13 -12.57 10.11
N GLN A 52 10.15 -11.71 11.12
CA GLN A 52 9.31 -11.82 12.31
C GLN A 52 7.84 -11.49 12.07
N GLU A 53 7.49 -10.81 10.98
CA GLU A 53 6.08 -10.64 10.60
C GLU A 53 5.42 -12.01 10.31
N GLY A 54 6.20 -12.95 9.76
CA GLY A 54 5.77 -14.33 9.57
C GLY A 54 5.57 -15.06 10.90
N LYS A 55 4.38 -15.63 11.11
CA LYS A 55 4.06 -16.52 12.26
C LYS A 55 4.74 -17.91 12.11
N GLY A 56 6.02 -17.93 11.74
CA GLY A 56 6.80 -19.12 11.36
C GLY A 56 7.58 -18.94 10.06
N PRO A 57 8.17 -20.01 9.50
CA PRO A 57 8.87 -19.95 8.20
C PRO A 57 7.97 -19.37 7.11
N ILE A 58 8.46 -18.36 6.38
CA ILE A 58 7.69 -17.66 5.35
C ILE A 58 7.66 -18.50 4.07
N ASN A 59 6.84 -19.54 4.08
CA ASN A 59 6.45 -20.26 2.87
C ASN A 59 5.38 -19.49 2.10
N PHE A 60 5.04 -19.93 0.90
CA PHE A 60 4.06 -19.24 0.06
C PHE A 60 2.69 -19.02 0.72
N THR A 61 2.25 -19.94 1.60
CA THR A 61 0.96 -19.79 2.30
C THR A 61 1.04 -18.70 3.37
N VAL A 62 2.13 -18.64 4.14
CA VAL A 62 2.38 -17.57 5.11
C VAL A 62 2.52 -16.23 4.39
N PHE A 63 3.26 -16.19 3.28
CA PHE A 63 3.40 -15.01 2.43
C PHE A 63 2.04 -14.47 1.98
N LEU A 64 1.17 -15.31 1.40
CA LEU A 64 -0.19 -14.91 1.05
C LEU A 64 -1.01 -14.45 2.25
N THR A 65 -0.81 -15.05 3.42
CA THR A 65 -1.52 -14.63 4.64
C THR A 65 -1.08 -13.24 5.09
N LEU A 66 0.23 -12.92 5.03
CA LEU A 66 0.76 -11.60 5.38
C LEU A 66 0.21 -10.51 4.45
N PHE A 67 0.26 -10.76 3.13
CA PHE A 67 -0.36 -9.85 2.15
C PHE A 67 -1.88 -9.80 2.35
N GLY A 68 -2.49 -10.94 2.70
CA GLY A 68 -3.92 -11.03 3.01
C GLY A 68 -4.30 -10.12 4.15
N GLU A 69 -3.59 -10.20 5.28
CA GLU A 69 -3.82 -9.38 6.47
C GLU A 69 -3.57 -7.88 6.18
N LYS A 70 -2.52 -7.53 5.41
CA LYS A 70 -2.21 -6.13 5.07
C LYS A 70 -3.17 -5.50 4.04
N LEU A 71 -3.68 -6.29 3.10
CA LEU A 71 -4.64 -5.85 2.07
C LEU A 71 -6.10 -6.04 2.52
N ASN A 72 -6.34 -6.71 3.65
CA ASN A 72 -7.68 -6.91 4.16
C ASN A 72 -8.27 -5.59 4.66
N GLY A 73 -9.43 -5.22 4.11
CA GLY A 73 -10.14 -3.99 4.46
C GLY A 73 -9.96 -2.85 3.46
N THR A 74 -9.11 -3.01 2.43
CA THR A 74 -9.01 -2.05 1.34
C THR A 74 -9.99 -2.42 0.23
N ASP A 75 -10.91 -1.52 -0.10
CA ASP A 75 -11.79 -1.67 -1.25
C ASP A 75 -11.01 -1.55 -2.56
N PRO A 76 -11.49 -2.16 -3.67
CA PRO A 76 -10.89 -1.97 -4.99
C PRO A 76 -10.80 -0.49 -5.35
N GLU A 77 -9.74 -0.09 -6.07
CA GLU A 77 -9.52 1.31 -6.45
C GLU A 77 -10.77 1.94 -7.13
N GLU A 78 -11.44 1.18 -8.00
CA GLU A 78 -12.66 1.63 -8.67
C GLU A 78 -13.80 1.95 -7.68
N ALA A 79 -13.96 1.17 -6.61
CA ALA A 79 -14.95 1.43 -5.58
C ALA A 79 -14.62 2.71 -4.81
N ILE A 80 -13.35 2.92 -4.45
CA ILE A 80 -12.88 4.15 -3.78
C ILE A 80 -13.08 5.37 -4.69
N LEU A 81 -12.69 5.27 -5.97
CA LEU A 81 -12.91 6.31 -6.99
C LEU A 81 -14.39 6.68 -7.14
N ASN A 82 -15.27 5.67 -7.15
CA ASN A 82 -16.71 5.89 -7.26
C ASN A 82 -17.28 6.60 -6.02
N ALA A 83 -16.74 6.34 -4.83
CA ALA A 83 -17.11 7.08 -3.63
C ALA A 83 -16.73 8.56 -3.75
N PHE A 84 -15.52 8.88 -4.22
CA PHE A 84 -15.11 10.28 -4.45
C PHE A 84 -15.93 10.99 -5.52
N ARG A 85 -16.34 10.29 -6.59
CA ARG A 85 -17.21 10.86 -7.64
C ARG A 85 -18.55 11.35 -7.10
N MET A 86 -19.03 10.85 -5.96
CA MET A 86 -20.23 11.37 -5.31
C MET A 86 -20.05 12.81 -4.80
N PHE A 87 -18.82 13.23 -4.50
CA PHE A 87 -18.48 14.58 -4.04
C PHE A 87 -18.09 15.54 -5.18
N ASP A 88 -17.87 15.02 -6.39
CA ASP A 88 -17.58 15.81 -7.60
C ASP A 88 -18.60 15.54 -8.73
N PRO A 89 -19.84 16.05 -8.62
CA PRO A 89 -20.85 15.92 -9.67
C PRO A 89 -20.42 16.54 -11.00
N SER A 90 -19.46 17.47 -10.98
CA SER A 90 -18.93 18.13 -12.16
C SER A 90 -17.87 17.31 -12.91
N GLY A 91 -17.35 16.24 -12.32
CA GLY A 91 -16.34 15.37 -12.94
C GLY A 91 -15.01 16.08 -13.19
N LYS A 92 -14.65 17.07 -12.37
CA LYS A 92 -13.37 17.79 -12.42
C LYS A 92 -12.18 16.88 -12.09
N GLY A 93 -12.38 15.82 -11.31
CA GLY A 93 -11.31 14.96 -10.83
C GLY A 93 -10.61 15.45 -9.56
N VAL A 94 -11.16 16.49 -8.92
CA VAL A 94 -10.61 17.06 -7.68
C VAL A 94 -11.71 17.29 -6.65
N VAL A 95 -11.35 17.25 -5.36
CA VAL A 95 -12.22 17.63 -4.24
C VAL A 95 -11.59 18.76 -3.44
N ASN A 96 -12.42 19.65 -2.90
CA ASN A 96 -11.91 20.73 -2.08
C ASN A 96 -11.32 20.21 -0.76
N LYS A 97 -10.09 20.61 -0.47
CA LYS A 97 -9.35 20.13 0.72
C LYS A 97 -10.04 20.47 2.03
N ASP A 98 -10.56 21.68 2.18
CA ASP A 98 -11.17 22.11 3.45
C ASP A 98 -12.48 21.35 3.70
N GLU A 99 -13.30 21.16 2.66
CA GLU A 99 -14.51 20.34 2.73
C GLU A 99 -14.17 18.88 3.06
N PHE A 100 -13.18 18.30 2.36
CA PHE A 100 -12.75 16.92 2.61
C PHE A 100 -12.15 16.74 4.01
N LYS A 101 -11.35 17.71 4.48
CA LYS A 101 -10.83 17.76 5.86
C LYS A 101 -11.95 17.77 6.88
N GLN A 102 -12.98 18.59 6.69
CA GLN A 102 -14.14 18.62 7.59
C GLN A 102 -14.86 17.27 7.63
N LEU A 103 -15.02 16.61 6.48
CA LEU A 103 -15.64 15.28 6.42
C LEU A 103 -14.83 14.25 7.24
N LEU A 104 -13.51 14.17 7.04
CA LEU A 104 -12.64 13.23 7.76
C LEU A 104 -12.63 13.46 9.28
N LEU A 105 -12.77 14.70 9.74
CA LEU A 105 -12.79 15.04 11.16
C LEU A 105 -14.15 14.85 11.83
N THR A 106 -15.25 14.85 11.06
CA THR A 106 -16.61 14.96 11.64
C THR A 106 -17.54 13.78 11.32
N GLN A 107 -17.30 13.06 10.23
CA GLN A 107 -18.19 12.01 9.73
C GLN A 107 -17.61 10.61 9.96
N ALA A 108 -18.50 9.63 10.13
CA ALA A 108 -18.17 8.20 10.28
C ALA A 108 -17.06 7.95 11.33
N ASP A 109 -16.07 7.12 10.98
CA ASP A 109 -14.88 6.89 11.77
C ASP A 109 -13.93 8.08 11.60
N LYS A 110 -13.93 8.93 12.62
CA LYS A 110 -13.27 10.23 12.59
C LYS A 110 -11.76 10.06 12.71
N PHE A 111 -11.07 10.69 11.78
CA PHE A 111 -9.63 10.85 11.86
C PHE A 111 -9.31 11.90 12.94
N SER A 112 -8.20 11.70 13.62
CA SER A 112 -7.58 12.73 14.44
C SER A 112 -6.98 13.82 13.54
N PRO A 113 -6.79 15.05 14.07
CA PRO A 113 -6.13 16.12 13.31
C PRO A 113 -4.75 15.72 12.76
N ALA A 114 -4.00 14.92 13.53
CA ALA A 114 -2.68 14.44 13.12
C ALA A 114 -2.76 13.47 11.94
N GLU A 115 -3.71 12.53 11.93
CA GLU A 115 -3.90 11.58 10.83
C GLU A 115 -4.32 12.30 9.54
N VAL A 116 -5.18 13.33 9.64
CA VAL A 116 -5.57 14.13 8.48
C VAL A 116 -4.37 14.92 7.91
N GLU A 117 -3.52 15.47 8.77
CA GLU A 117 -2.31 16.17 8.33
C GLU A 117 -1.31 15.22 7.65
N GLN A 118 -1.14 14.01 8.20
CA GLN A 118 -0.30 12.97 7.60
C GLN A 118 -0.84 12.54 6.23
N MET A 119 -2.15 12.33 6.10
CA MET A 119 -2.79 12.00 4.84
C MET A 119 -2.52 13.06 3.77
N PHE A 120 -2.72 14.35 4.11
CA PHE A 120 -2.48 15.44 3.16
C PHE A 120 -1.01 15.69 2.84
N ALA A 121 -0.07 15.28 3.71
CA ALA A 121 1.35 15.35 3.41
C ALA A 121 1.76 14.41 2.26
N LEU A 122 1.05 13.29 2.11
CA LEU A 122 1.28 12.30 1.06
C LEU A 122 0.42 12.55 -0.20
N THR A 123 -0.60 13.40 -0.09
CA THR A 123 -1.56 13.62 -1.17
C THR A 123 -1.10 14.73 -2.12
N PRO A 124 -0.98 14.47 -3.43
CA PRO A 124 -0.76 15.53 -4.41
C PRO A 124 -1.91 16.53 -4.39
N MET A 125 -1.56 17.82 -4.29
CA MET A 125 -2.51 18.93 -4.33
C MET A 125 -2.17 19.85 -5.50
N ASP A 126 -3.20 20.43 -6.10
CA ASP A 126 -3.02 21.42 -7.15
C ASP A 126 -2.65 22.81 -6.59
N LEU A 127 -2.49 23.79 -7.47
CA LEU A 127 -2.16 25.18 -7.10
C LEU A 127 -3.26 25.88 -6.29
N ALA A 128 -4.51 25.40 -6.38
CA ALA A 128 -5.63 25.90 -5.58
C ALA A 128 -5.70 25.21 -4.21
N GLY A 129 -4.91 24.17 -3.98
CA GLY A 129 -4.93 23.35 -2.78
C GLY A 129 -6.03 22.29 -2.80
N ASP A 130 -6.65 22.05 -3.96
CA ASP A 130 -7.63 20.97 -4.13
C ASP A 130 -6.91 19.62 -4.29
N VAL A 131 -7.59 18.57 -3.85
CA VAL A 131 -7.05 17.20 -3.79
C VAL A 131 -7.41 16.47 -5.07
N ASP A 132 -6.40 16.01 -5.81
CA ASP A 132 -6.60 15.04 -6.89
C ASP A 132 -6.91 13.66 -6.28
N TYR A 133 -8.19 13.34 -6.23
CA TYR A 133 -8.65 12.10 -5.62
C TYR A 133 -8.29 10.86 -6.44
N LYS A 134 -7.97 10.99 -7.74
CA LYS A 134 -7.51 9.84 -8.53
C LYS A 134 -6.11 9.43 -8.10
N SER A 135 -5.22 10.42 -8.00
CA SER A 135 -3.88 10.22 -7.48
C SER A 135 -3.91 9.67 -6.04
N LEU A 136 -4.80 10.20 -5.20
CA LEU A 136 -5.01 9.69 -3.84
C LEU A 136 -5.51 8.24 -3.81
N CYS A 137 -6.47 7.86 -4.66
CA CYS A 137 -6.97 6.48 -4.74
C CYS A 137 -5.85 5.51 -5.14
N TYR A 138 -5.01 5.90 -6.10
CA TYR A 138 -3.84 5.12 -6.49
C TYR A 138 -2.88 4.94 -5.32
N ILE A 139 -2.53 6.01 -4.60
CA ILE A 139 -1.63 5.95 -3.43
C ILE A 139 -2.20 5.03 -2.33
N ILE A 140 -3.51 5.10 -2.05
CA ILE A 140 -4.17 4.25 -1.04
C ILE A 140 -4.10 2.76 -1.41
N THR A 141 -4.13 2.44 -2.71
CA THR A 141 -4.22 1.06 -3.20
C THR A 141 -2.89 0.44 -3.59
N HIS A 142 -1.91 1.26 -3.99
CA HIS A 142 -0.61 0.83 -4.52
C HIS A 142 0.59 1.36 -3.71
N GLY A 143 0.40 2.36 -2.84
CA GLY A 143 1.48 3.04 -2.11
C GLY A 143 1.99 4.31 -2.82
N ASP A 144 2.85 5.08 -2.15
CA ASP A 144 3.51 6.27 -2.73
C ASP A 144 4.72 5.81 -3.57
N GLU A 145 4.76 6.16 -4.87
CA GLU A 145 5.86 5.80 -5.79
C GLU A 145 7.18 6.55 -5.48
N LYS A 146 7.21 7.41 -4.45
CA LYS A 146 8.43 8.09 -4.00
C LYS A 146 9.37 7.19 -3.21
N GLU A 147 9.74 6.06 -3.79
CA GLU A 147 11.04 5.43 -3.53
C GLU A 147 11.93 5.65 -4.77
N GLU A 148 12.42 6.89 -4.95
CA GLU A 148 13.61 7.19 -5.75
C GLU A 148 14.77 7.61 -4.85
#